data_AF-A0A1G8THX9-F1
#
_entry.id   AF-A0A1G8THX9-F1
#
_cell.length_a   1.000
_cell.length_b   1.000
_cell.length_c   1.000
_cell.angle_alpha   90.00
_cell.angle_beta   90.00
_cell.angle_gamma   90.00
#
_symmetry.space_group_name_H-M   'P 1'
#
loop_
_entity.id
_entity.type
_entity.pdbx_description
1 polymer ?
#
loop_
_entity_poly.entity_id
_entity_poly.type
_entity_poly.pdbx_seq_one_letter_code
_entity_poly.pdbx_strand_id
1 'polypeptide(L)' 'MTRKLFGTDGVRGTANAHPMTAQMALAIGAAAGRYFRRESGGTHRVVIG' A
#
# COMPACT_ATOMS: atom_id res chain seq x y z
N MET A 1 18.67 -8.97 -8.47
CA MET A 1 17.52 -9.52 -7.72
C MET A 1 16.55 -8.39 -7.44
N THR A 2 15.45 -8.28 -8.19
CA THR A 2 14.45 -7.22 -8.02
C THR A 2 13.85 -7.34 -6.61
N ARG A 3 14.02 -6.32 -5.78
CA ARG A 3 13.57 -6.37 -4.39
C ARG A 3 12.05 -6.43 -4.35
N LYS A 4 11.50 -7.57 -3.96
CA LYS A 4 10.05 -7.82 -3.92
C LYS A 4 9.47 -7.19 -2.66
N LEU A 5 8.74 -6.09 -2.82
CA LEU A 5 8.10 -5.37 -1.71
C LEU A 5 6.86 -6.11 -1.18
N PHE A 6 6.04 -6.66 -2.09
CA PHE A 6 4.79 -7.36 -1.76
C PHE A 6 4.99 -8.87 -1.87
N GLY A 7 4.90 -9.58 -0.73
CA GLY A 7 4.74 -11.03 -0.66
C GLY A 7 3.27 -11.46 -0.70
N THR A 8 3.00 -12.72 -0.37
CA THR A 8 1.62 -13.27 -0.25
C THR A 8 0.80 -12.51 0.79
N ASP A 9 1.46 -12.11 1.89
CA ASP A 9 0.86 -11.42 3.02
C ASP A 9 1.12 -9.90 3.00
N GLY A 10 1.36 -9.33 1.81
CA GLY A 10 1.66 -7.91 1.65
C GLY A 10 3.11 -7.54 2.02
N VAL A 11 3.30 -6.39 2.67
CA VAL A 11 4.63 -5.87 3.06
C VAL A 11 4.93 -6.25 4.50
N ARG A 12 6.02 -6.99 4.73
CA ARG A 12 6.47 -7.40 6.06
C ARG A 12 7.91 -6.97 6.35
N GLY A 13 8.21 -6.76 7.62
CA GLY A 13 9.50 -6.28 8.10
C GLY A 13 9.40 -5.80 9.55
N THR A 14 10.53 -5.37 10.09
CA THR A 14 10.59 -4.76 11.43
C THR A 14 10.05 -3.34 11.37
N ALA A 15 9.17 -2.97 12.32
CA ALA A 15 8.65 -1.62 12.42
C ALA A 15 9.78 -0.57 12.47
N ASN A 16 9.59 0.56 11.79
CA ASN A 16 10.56 1.64 11.65
C ASN A 16 11.84 1.29 10.87
N ALA A 17 11.96 0.09 10.33
CA ALA A 17 13.04 -0.30 9.42
C ALA A 17 12.47 -0.58 8.04
N HIS A 18 13.23 -0.31 6.98
CA HIS A 18 12.79 -0.65 5.63
C HIS A 18 12.54 -2.18 5.53
N PRO A 19 11.39 -2.64 4.97
CA PRO A 19 10.37 -1.86 4.24
C PRO A 19 9.20 -1.31 5.07
N MET A 20 9.14 -1.53 6.39
CA MET A 20 8.03 -1.14 7.27
C MET A 20 8.26 0.22 7.95
N THR A 21 8.44 1.27 7.15
CA THR A 21 8.51 2.66 7.62
C THR A 21 7.18 3.37 7.39
N ALA A 22 6.87 4.41 8.18
CA ALA A 22 5.67 5.22 8.00
C ALA A 22 5.58 5.86 6.60
N GLN A 23 6.70 6.34 6.07
CA GLN A 23 6.79 6.86 4.71
C GLN A 23 6.42 5.80 3.67
N MET A 24 6.86 4.55 3.86
CA MET A 24 6.52 3.46 2.96
C MET A 24 5.03 3.14 2.99
N ALA A 25 4.42 3.11 4.19
CA ALA A 25 2.99 2.89 4.34
C ALA A 25 2.17 3.98 3.63
N LEU A 26 2.55 5.25 3.81
CA LEU A 26 1.90 6.38 3.13
C LEU A 26 2.03 6.28 1.60
N ALA A 27 3.22 5.96 1.10
CA ALA A 27 3.46 5.78 -0.33
C ALA A 27 2.61 4.66 -0.92
N ILE A 28 2.48 3.53 -0.21
CA ILE A 28 1.65 2.40 -0.62
C ILE A 28 0.17 2.81 -0.65
N GLY A 29 -0.32 3.51 0.39
CA GLY A 29 -1.71 3.98 0.45
C GLY A 29 -2.06 4.93 -0.71
N ALA A 30 -1.18 5.89 -1.00
CA ALA A 30 -1.35 6.80 -2.13
C ALA A 30 -1.34 6.06 -3.48
N ALA A 31 -0.43 5.10 -3.65
CA ALA A 31 -0.37 4.27 -4.86
C ALA A 31 -1.64 3.42 -5.03
N ALA A 32 -2.11 2.78 -3.95
CA ALA A 32 -3.35 1.98 -3.97
C ALA A 32 -4.56 2.86 -4.32
N GLY A 33 -4.69 4.02 -3.70
CA GLY A 33 -5.76 4.98 -4.00
C GLY A 33 -5.75 5.43 -5.46
N ARG A 34 -4.56 5.72 -6.02
CA ARG A 34 -4.42 6.08 -7.45
C ARG A 34 -4.76 4.91 -8.37
N TYR A 35 -4.33 3.71 -8.02
CA TYR A 35 -4.50 2.50 -8.84
C TYR A 35 -5.96 2.02 -8.88
N PHE A 36 -6.64 2.02 -7.73
CA PHE A 36 -8.02 1.55 -7.62
C PHE A 36 -9.06 2.65 -7.85
N ARG A 37 -8.64 3.89 -8.12
CA ARG A 37 -9.54 4.97 -8.53
C ARG A 37 -10.28 4.54 -9.81
N ARG A 38 -11.60 4.63 -9.80
CA ARG A 38 -12.47 4.37 -10.96
C ARG A 38 -13.14 5.68 -11.37
N GLU A 39 -13.21 5.98 -12.66
CA GLU A 39 -13.78 7.25 -13.14
C GLU A 39 -15.32 7.23 -13.18
N SER A 40 -15.93 6.06 -13.22
CA SER A 40 -17.39 5.89 -13.22
C SER A 40 -17.99 6.06 -11.82
N GLY A 41 -18.93 7.00 -11.71
CA GLY A 41 -19.39 7.67 -10.49
C GLY A 41 -20.10 6.82 -9.43
N GLY A 42 -19.29 6.17 -8.59
CA GLY A 42 -19.72 5.59 -7.33
C GLY A 42 -18.81 6.00 -6.18
N THR A 43 -19.28 5.87 -4.94
CA THR A 43 -18.48 6.19 -3.75
C THR A 43 -17.30 5.23 -3.60
N HIS A 44 -16.07 5.75 -3.63
CA HIS A 44 -14.87 4.98 -3.31
C HIS A 44 -14.83 4.69 -1.80
N ARG A 45 -14.74 3.41 -1.44
CA ARG A 45 -14.67 2.97 -0.03
C ARG A 45 -13.46 2.06 0.16
N VAL A 46 -12.76 2.25 1.28
CA VAL A 46 -11.62 1.44 1.71
C VAL A 46 -11.86 1.05 3.15
N VAL A 47 -11.65 -0.23 3.49
CA VAL A 47 -11.69 -0.73 4.87
C VAL A 47 -10.26 -0.87 5.36
N ILE A 48 -9.95 -0.31 6.52
CA ILE A 48 -8.62 -0.32 7.15
C ILE A 48 -8.76 -0.97 8.53
N GLY A 49 -7.84 -1.86 8.88
CA GLY A 49 -7.76 -2.56 10.16
C GLY A 49 -6.32 -2.92 10.51
#